data_AF-F4H067-F1
#
_entry.id   AF-F4H067-F1
#
_cell.length_a   1.000
_cell.length_b   1.000
_cell.length_c   1.000
_cell.angle_alpha   90.00
_cell.angle_beta   90.00
_cell.angle_gamma   90.00
#
_symmetry.space_group_name_H-M   'P 1'
#
loop_
_entity.id
_entity.type
_entity.pdbx_description
1 polymer ?
#
loop_
_entity_poly.entity_id
_entity_poly.type
_entity_poly.pdbx_seq_one_letter_code
_entity_poly.pdbx_strand_id
1 'polypeptide(L)'
;MVTSGGDATPERPEERSSPATGTTVITGVVLPAREVTYAQVDGLAIFEGDIVLGRHADLQDAARRRPDESFGVAITGSRYRWPDATVPYETDPAMPDQHRVVDAIAHWEALTPLRFVPRTAQNAGAYPSYVRFFAGGGCWSSVGMVGGRQEISLGDGCSTGNAIHEIGHAIGLWHEQSREDRDAWVTIRLENVDPGYVHNFDQHVSDGDDIGGYDYGSIMHYPATAFSVNGEPTIVPARPGVTIGQRLRLSEGDVAAVRELYPGAATSTGSGVAAATGGGCDDCEQNGSVPRKG
;
A
#
# COMPACT_ATOMS: atom_id res chain seq x y z
N MET A 1 -46.40 1.20 8.73
CA MET A 1 -46.18 2.21 7.67
C MET A 1 -45.83 3.49 8.40
N VAL A 2 -44.59 3.96 8.44
CA VAL A 2 -43.69 4.25 7.32
C VAL A 2 -42.27 3.79 7.68
N THR A 3 -41.68 2.96 6.82
CA THR A 3 -40.25 2.65 6.82
C THR A 3 -39.54 3.75 6.02
N SER A 4 -38.80 4.64 6.67
CA SER A 4 -37.87 5.54 5.98
C SER A 4 -36.60 4.75 5.67
N GLY A 5 -36.49 4.31 4.41
CA GLY A 5 -35.21 3.89 3.85
C GLY A 5 -34.22 5.05 3.93
N GLY A 6 -33.12 4.82 4.64
CA GLY A 6 -31.94 5.67 4.56
C GLY A 6 -31.27 5.40 3.23
N ASP A 7 -31.24 6.43 2.41
CA ASP A 7 -30.58 6.52 1.12
C ASP A 7 -29.13 6.04 1.25
N ALA A 8 -28.78 4.98 0.53
CA ALA A 8 -27.41 4.50 0.44
C ALA A 8 -26.63 5.51 -0.42
N THR A 9 -25.97 6.48 0.24
CA THR A 9 -24.79 7.12 -0.33
C THR A 9 -23.91 6.02 -0.93
N PRO A 10 -23.40 6.14 -2.17
CA PRO A 10 -22.52 5.12 -2.74
C PRO A 10 -21.40 4.88 -1.72
N GLU A 11 -21.37 3.69 -1.13
CA GLU A 11 -20.42 3.37 -0.07
C GLU A 11 -19.03 3.65 -0.62
N ARG A 12 -18.33 4.61 -0.01
CA ARG A 12 -16.96 4.97 -0.38
C ARG A 12 -16.06 4.07 0.44
N PRO A 13 -15.53 2.99 -0.16
CA PRO A 13 -15.07 1.85 0.62
C PRO A 13 -13.75 2.13 1.37
N GLU A 14 -13.03 3.19 1.00
CA GLU A 14 -11.80 3.70 1.64
C GLU A 14 -12.09 4.75 2.73
N GLU A 15 -13.33 5.23 2.88
CA GLU A 15 -13.69 6.24 3.91
C GLU A 15 -14.12 5.58 5.22
N ARG A 16 -13.40 4.54 5.67
CA ARG A 16 -13.74 3.74 6.85
C ARG A 16 -13.34 4.45 8.15
N SER A 17 -14.07 5.52 8.47
CA SER A 17 -13.84 6.34 9.66
C SER A 17 -15.07 6.41 10.58
N SER A 18 -14.84 6.86 11.80
CA SER A 18 -15.83 7.22 12.82
C SER A 18 -15.33 8.48 13.53
N PRO A 19 -16.13 9.17 14.35
CA PRO A 19 -15.60 10.26 15.16
C PRO A 19 -14.35 9.81 15.93
N ALA A 20 -13.36 10.70 15.98
CA ALA A 20 -12.08 10.47 16.65
C ALA A 20 -12.26 9.77 18.01
N THR A 21 -11.64 8.60 18.16
CA THR A 21 -11.82 7.73 19.34
C THR A 21 -10.59 7.73 20.24
N GLY A 22 -9.42 8.12 19.74
CA GLY A 22 -8.21 8.25 20.55
C GLY A 22 -7.03 8.80 19.78
N THR A 23 -5.90 8.95 20.49
CA THR A 23 -4.62 9.31 19.92
C THR A 23 -3.60 8.19 20.07
N THR A 24 -2.64 8.11 19.16
CA THR A 24 -1.48 7.21 19.27
C THR A 24 -0.26 7.86 18.63
N VAL A 25 0.92 7.32 18.86
CA VAL A 25 2.17 7.87 18.33
C VAL A 25 2.64 7.04 17.14
N ILE A 26 2.69 7.66 15.96
CA ILE A 26 3.33 7.09 14.77
C ILE A 26 4.76 7.60 14.65
N THR A 27 5.63 6.78 14.06
CA THR A 27 7.03 7.14 13.78
C THR A 27 7.31 6.85 12.32
N GLY A 28 7.63 7.87 11.51
CA GLY A 28 7.94 7.73 10.08
C GLY A 28 9.44 7.80 9.81
N VAL A 29 9.91 7.35 8.63
CA VAL A 29 11.34 7.16 8.21
C VAL A 29 12.32 8.23 8.71
N VAL A 30 11.91 9.50 8.65
CA VAL A 30 12.65 10.67 9.12
C VAL A 30 11.85 11.46 10.18
N LEU A 31 10.56 11.13 10.37
CA LEU A 31 9.65 11.88 11.23
C LEU A 31 9.99 11.67 12.71
N PRO A 32 10.04 12.73 13.52
CA PRO A 32 9.95 12.58 14.97
C PRO A 32 8.63 11.89 15.34
N ALA A 33 8.67 11.14 16.45
CA ALA A 33 7.49 10.48 16.99
C ALA A 33 6.35 11.49 17.15
N ARG A 34 5.22 11.23 16.49
CA ARG A 34 4.10 12.15 16.45
C ARG A 34 2.81 11.50 16.92
N GLU A 35 2.09 12.23 17.75
CA GLU A 35 0.70 11.94 18.05
C GLU A 35 -0.21 12.17 16.84
N VAL A 36 -0.95 11.13 16.46
CA VAL A 36 -2.02 11.15 15.47
C VAL A 36 -3.32 10.72 16.11
N THR A 37 -4.41 11.27 15.59
CA THR A 37 -5.77 10.93 16.00
C THR A 37 -6.31 9.83 15.10
N TYR A 38 -6.96 8.82 15.69
CA TYR A 38 -7.55 7.71 14.95
C TYR A 38 -9.01 7.50 15.34
N ALA A 39 -9.75 6.87 14.43
CA ALA A 39 -11.11 6.39 14.61
C ALA A 39 -11.11 4.90 15.00
N GLN A 40 -12.03 4.47 15.86
CA GLN A 40 -12.24 3.04 16.09
C GLN A 40 -13.32 2.52 15.14
N VAL A 41 -12.99 1.52 14.32
CA VAL A 41 -13.95 0.81 13.45
C VAL A 41 -13.70 -0.69 13.53
N ASP A 42 -14.72 -1.46 13.90
CA ASP A 42 -14.67 -2.92 14.16
C ASP A 42 -13.50 -3.38 15.06
N GLY A 43 -13.20 -2.60 16.09
CA GLY A 43 -12.11 -2.92 17.03
C GLY A 43 -10.70 -2.58 16.54
N LEU A 44 -10.56 -2.07 15.32
CA LEU A 44 -9.32 -1.57 14.75
C LEU A 44 -9.20 -0.06 14.94
N ALA A 45 -7.97 0.42 15.14
CA ALA A 45 -7.64 1.83 15.10
C ALA A 45 -7.33 2.23 13.65
N ILE A 46 -8.19 3.05 13.07
CA ILE A 46 -8.13 3.51 11.69
C ILE A 46 -7.71 4.96 11.63
N PHE A 47 -6.66 5.20 10.88
CA PHE A 47 -6.13 6.52 10.59
C PHE A 47 -6.40 6.83 9.12
N GLU A 48 -6.74 8.09 8.82
CA GLU A 48 -6.96 8.52 7.43
C GLU A 48 -7.89 7.59 6.65
N GLY A 49 -9.00 7.15 7.25
CA GLY A 49 -10.02 6.36 6.56
C GLY A 49 -9.68 4.89 6.27
N ASP A 50 -8.47 4.53 5.88
CA ASP A 50 -8.12 3.17 5.40
C ASP A 50 -6.78 2.64 5.92
N ILE A 51 -6.07 3.40 6.76
CA ILE A 51 -4.80 2.96 7.37
C ILE A 51 -5.06 2.31 8.72
N VAL A 52 -4.75 1.01 8.84
CA VAL A 52 -4.82 0.28 10.12
C VAL A 52 -3.54 0.48 10.93
N LEU A 53 -3.71 1.15 12.07
CA LEU A 53 -2.67 1.36 13.09
C LEU A 53 -2.50 0.16 14.05
N GLY A 54 -3.45 -0.77 14.03
CA GLY A 54 -3.46 -1.96 14.88
C GLY A 54 -4.80 -2.13 15.61
N ARG A 55 -4.87 -3.07 16.56
CA ARG A 55 -6.07 -3.25 17.37
C ARG A 55 -6.19 -2.12 18.39
N HIS A 56 -7.37 -1.52 18.47
CA HIS A 56 -7.65 -0.43 19.39
C HIS A 56 -7.33 -0.79 20.85
N ALA A 57 -7.71 -2.00 21.28
CA ALA A 57 -7.45 -2.47 22.65
C ALA A 57 -5.95 -2.53 22.96
N ASP A 58 -5.11 -2.93 22.00
CA ASP A 58 -3.66 -3.01 22.18
C ASP A 58 -3.06 -1.60 22.32
N LEU A 59 -3.53 -0.63 21.50
CA LEU A 59 -3.09 0.77 21.61
C LEU A 59 -3.51 1.41 22.93
N GLN A 60 -4.73 1.14 23.40
CA GLN A 60 -5.20 1.62 24.70
C GLN A 60 -4.40 1.01 25.86
N ASP A 61 -4.09 -0.27 25.80
CA ASP A 61 -3.26 -0.95 26.80
C ASP A 61 -1.83 -0.40 26.82
N ALA A 62 -1.25 -0.13 25.64
CA ALA A 62 0.07 0.47 25.49
C ALA A 62 0.12 1.88 26.10
N ALA A 63 -0.83 2.75 25.73
CA ALA A 63 -0.96 4.10 26.27
C ALA A 63 -1.10 4.13 27.80
N ARG A 64 -1.77 3.13 28.39
CA ARG A 64 -1.91 3.00 29.86
C ARG A 64 -0.62 2.54 30.55
N ARG A 65 0.23 1.77 29.88
CA ARG A 65 1.42 1.15 30.49
C ARG A 65 2.65 2.06 30.47
N ARG A 66 2.84 2.90 29.44
CA ARG A 66 3.93 3.89 29.39
C ARG A 66 3.50 5.14 28.58
N PRO A 67 3.16 6.26 29.23
CA PRO A 67 2.82 7.49 28.51
C PRO A 67 4.01 8.14 27.78
N ASP A 68 5.26 7.80 28.15
CA ASP A 68 6.49 8.39 27.60
C ASP A 68 7.27 7.47 26.63
N GLU A 69 6.83 6.23 26.40
CA GLU A 69 7.45 5.35 25.40
C GLU A 69 6.60 5.28 24.15
N SER A 70 7.15 5.72 23.02
CA SER A 70 6.56 5.58 21.69
C SER A 70 6.38 4.10 21.37
N PHE A 71 5.20 3.55 21.62
CA PHE A 71 4.86 2.21 21.17
C PHE A 71 4.51 2.29 19.70
N GLY A 72 5.50 1.96 18.88
CA GLY A 72 5.43 2.11 17.43
C GLY A 72 4.19 1.45 16.84
N VAL A 73 3.35 2.28 16.24
CA VAL A 73 2.57 1.85 15.10
C VAL A 73 3.43 2.12 13.85
N ALA A 74 3.90 1.01 13.28
CA ALA A 74 4.84 0.81 12.16
C ALA A 74 5.30 2.04 11.33
N ILE A 75 6.58 2.15 10.97
CA ILE A 75 7.81 2.51 11.74
C ILE A 75 8.95 2.76 10.70
N THR A 76 9.95 3.55 11.09
CA THR A 76 11.28 3.77 10.50
C THR A 76 12.19 2.54 10.31
N GLY A 77 12.91 2.49 9.18
CA GLY A 77 14.07 1.60 8.95
C GLY A 77 13.80 0.48 7.94
N SER A 78 14.87 -0.02 7.30
CA SER A 78 14.82 -1.14 6.33
C SER A 78 14.08 -2.38 6.85
N ARG A 79 13.87 -2.48 8.18
CA ARG A 79 13.12 -3.53 8.85
C ARG A 79 11.59 -3.49 8.65
N TYR A 80 11.01 -2.39 8.15
CA TYR A 80 9.57 -2.30 7.77
C TYR A 80 9.37 -2.22 6.26
N ARG A 81 10.47 -2.31 5.50
CA ARG A 81 10.40 -2.59 4.07
C ARG A 81 10.34 -4.10 3.89
N TRP A 82 9.63 -4.52 2.87
CA TRP A 82 9.66 -5.92 2.46
C TRP A 82 11.08 -6.28 2.00
N PRO A 83 11.73 -7.28 2.61
CA PRO A 83 13.10 -7.66 2.25
C PRO A 83 13.21 -7.98 0.76
N ASP A 84 14.28 -7.51 0.12
CA ASP A 84 14.56 -7.72 -1.31
C ASP A 84 13.43 -7.29 -2.26
N ALA A 85 12.63 -6.30 -1.84
CA ALA A 85 11.42 -5.86 -2.55
C ALA A 85 10.43 -7.02 -2.82
N THR A 86 10.49 -8.09 -2.00
CA THR A 86 9.70 -9.30 -2.17
C THR A 86 8.57 -9.34 -1.15
N VAL A 87 7.33 -9.36 -1.62
CA VAL A 87 6.11 -9.40 -0.82
C VAL A 87 5.47 -10.79 -0.93
N PRO A 88 5.65 -11.69 0.04
CA PRO A 88 4.91 -12.94 0.07
C PRO A 88 3.44 -12.67 0.33
N TYR A 89 2.55 -13.37 -0.36
CA TYR A 89 1.11 -13.13 -0.22
C TYR A 89 0.26 -14.40 -0.27
N GLU A 90 -0.90 -14.34 0.37
CA GLU A 90 -1.98 -15.30 0.24
C GLU A 90 -3.26 -14.57 -0.16
N THR A 91 -4.11 -15.22 -0.95
CA THR A 91 -5.46 -14.75 -1.22
C THR A 91 -6.43 -15.68 -0.54
N ASP A 92 -7.36 -15.14 0.24
CA ASP A 92 -8.45 -15.90 0.82
C ASP A 92 -9.24 -16.62 -0.29
N PRO A 93 -9.33 -17.96 -0.29
CA PRO A 93 -10.12 -18.68 -1.29
C PRO A 93 -11.59 -18.28 -1.30
N ALA A 94 -12.12 -17.76 -0.19
CA ALA A 94 -13.50 -17.30 -0.08
C ALA A 94 -13.72 -15.87 -0.61
N MET A 95 -12.65 -15.15 -0.97
CA MET A 95 -12.75 -13.79 -1.47
C MET A 95 -13.47 -13.76 -2.84
N PRO A 96 -14.52 -12.94 -3.00
CA PRO A 96 -15.10 -12.65 -4.30
C PRO A 96 -14.10 -11.88 -5.17
N ASP A 97 -14.14 -12.18 -6.46
CA ASP A 97 -13.32 -11.55 -7.49
C ASP A 97 -11.83 -11.49 -7.13
N GLN A 98 -11.17 -12.65 -7.13
CA GLN A 98 -9.72 -12.73 -6.90
C GLN A 98 -8.90 -12.11 -8.05
N HIS A 99 -9.51 -11.86 -9.22
CA HIS A 99 -8.82 -11.26 -10.36
C HIS A 99 -8.32 -9.85 -10.03
N ARG A 100 -9.03 -9.06 -9.23
CA ARG A 100 -8.58 -7.73 -8.82
C ARG A 100 -7.24 -7.76 -8.08
N VAL A 101 -6.96 -8.80 -7.30
CA VAL A 101 -5.67 -8.99 -6.61
C VAL A 101 -4.58 -9.33 -7.62
N VAL A 102 -4.87 -10.28 -8.53
CA VAL A 102 -3.92 -10.70 -9.58
C VAL A 102 -3.55 -9.53 -10.48
N ASP A 103 -4.52 -8.74 -10.93
CA ASP A 103 -4.31 -7.60 -11.81
C ASP A 103 -3.56 -6.46 -11.09
N ALA A 104 -3.88 -6.20 -9.83
CA ALA A 104 -3.17 -5.20 -9.03
C ALA A 104 -1.70 -5.59 -8.81
N ILE A 105 -1.43 -6.86 -8.48
CA ILE A 105 -0.07 -7.39 -8.35
C ILE A 105 0.68 -7.25 -9.68
N ALA A 106 0.08 -7.69 -10.79
CA ALA A 106 0.69 -7.59 -12.11
C ALA A 106 1.02 -6.12 -12.47
N HIS A 107 0.15 -5.18 -12.10
CA HIS A 107 0.36 -3.74 -12.30
C HIS A 107 1.59 -3.22 -11.53
N TRP A 108 1.74 -3.62 -10.27
CA TRP A 108 2.91 -3.28 -9.45
C TRP A 108 4.21 -3.89 -10.00
N GLU A 109 4.21 -5.18 -10.33
CA GLU A 109 5.40 -5.89 -10.83
C GLU A 109 5.89 -5.37 -12.19
N ALA A 110 4.96 -4.89 -13.03
CA ALA A 110 5.27 -4.35 -14.36
C ALA A 110 5.99 -3.00 -14.31
N LEU A 111 5.72 -2.17 -13.31
CA LEU A 111 6.20 -0.79 -13.25
C LEU A 111 7.32 -0.57 -12.22
N THR A 112 7.40 -1.45 -11.23
CA THR A 112 8.26 -1.29 -10.05
C THR A 112 9.18 -2.50 -9.86
N PRO A 113 10.20 -2.40 -8.98
CA PRO A 113 11.06 -3.53 -8.70
C PRO A 113 10.43 -4.56 -7.74
N LEU A 114 9.23 -4.30 -7.21
CA LEU A 114 8.55 -5.20 -6.30
C LEU A 114 8.24 -6.55 -6.96
N ARG A 115 8.32 -7.62 -6.19
CA ARG A 115 7.97 -8.98 -6.61
C ARG A 115 7.03 -9.60 -5.60
N PHE A 116 5.92 -10.16 -6.07
CA PHE A 116 4.93 -10.81 -5.23
C PHE A 116 5.08 -12.32 -5.35
N VAL A 117 5.26 -12.98 -4.21
CA VAL A 117 5.47 -14.43 -4.19
C VAL A 117 4.27 -15.11 -3.54
N PRO A 118 3.55 -15.98 -4.27
CA PRO A 118 2.48 -16.77 -3.67
C PRO A 118 3.02 -17.61 -2.51
N ARG A 119 2.46 -17.41 -1.33
CA ARG A 119 2.76 -18.20 -0.15
C ARG A 119 1.88 -19.44 -0.14
N THR A 120 2.50 -20.58 0.12
CA THR A 120 1.88 -21.90 0.16
C THR A 120 2.29 -22.62 1.44
N ALA A 121 1.62 -23.74 1.75
CA ALA A 121 2.02 -24.58 2.88
C ALA A 121 3.49 -25.06 2.78
N GLN A 122 4.02 -25.20 1.57
CA GLN A 122 5.38 -25.70 1.31
C GLN A 122 6.45 -24.62 1.56
N ASN A 123 6.18 -23.35 1.28
CA ASN A 123 7.13 -22.25 1.48
C ASN A 123 6.83 -21.40 2.74
N ALA A 124 5.79 -21.75 3.49
CA ALA A 124 5.32 -21.06 4.69
C ALA A 124 6.42 -20.74 5.72
N GLY A 125 7.40 -21.64 5.88
CA GLY A 125 8.52 -21.45 6.80
C GLY A 125 9.57 -20.44 6.31
N ALA A 126 9.69 -20.23 4.99
CA ALA A 126 10.57 -19.22 4.40
C ALA A 126 9.94 -17.83 4.42
N TYR A 127 8.60 -17.75 4.47
CA TYR A 127 7.84 -16.51 4.50
C TYR A 127 7.02 -16.38 5.79
N PRO A 128 7.68 -16.10 6.94
CA PRO A 128 6.99 -15.90 8.21
C PRO A 128 6.17 -14.60 8.24
N SER A 129 6.59 -13.58 7.47
CA SER A 129 5.86 -12.33 7.26
C SER A 129 5.26 -12.34 5.85
N TYR A 130 3.97 -12.01 5.74
CA TYR A 130 3.24 -12.04 4.48
C TYR A 130 1.94 -11.23 4.55
N VAL A 131 1.46 -10.80 3.39
CA VAL A 131 0.15 -10.18 3.21
C VAL A 131 -0.91 -11.24 2.97
N ARG A 132 -2.09 -11.09 3.56
CA ARG A 132 -3.27 -11.87 3.23
C ARG A 132 -4.38 -10.96 2.71
N PHE A 133 -4.74 -11.12 1.44
CA PHE A 133 -5.90 -10.46 0.85
C PHE A 133 -7.17 -11.19 1.25
N PHE A 134 -8.20 -10.47 1.68
CA PHE A 134 -9.48 -11.04 2.06
C PHE A 134 -10.64 -10.06 1.85
N ALA A 135 -11.87 -10.55 1.83
CA ALA A 135 -13.05 -9.69 1.78
C ALA A 135 -13.57 -9.38 3.18
N GLY A 136 -13.17 -8.23 3.71
CA GLY A 136 -13.71 -7.62 4.92
C GLY A 136 -14.67 -6.47 4.60
N GLY A 137 -14.96 -5.64 5.59
CA GLY A 137 -15.71 -4.39 5.38
C GLY A 137 -14.76 -3.27 4.91
N GLY A 138 -15.08 -2.68 3.76
CA GLY A 138 -14.28 -1.60 3.15
C GLY A 138 -12.94 -2.06 2.54
N CYS A 139 -12.18 -1.09 2.03
CA CYS A 139 -10.80 -1.24 1.59
C CYS A 139 -9.89 -0.65 2.67
N TRP A 140 -8.89 -1.41 3.12
CA TRP A 140 -7.91 -0.91 4.09
C TRP A 140 -6.67 -1.81 4.17
N SER A 141 -5.59 -1.23 4.69
CA SER A 141 -4.29 -1.88 4.82
C SER A 141 -3.47 -1.27 5.95
N SER A 142 -2.43 -1.97 6.42
CA SER A 142 -1.41 -1.37 7.28
C SER A 142 -0.30 -0.78 6.43
N VAL A 143 0.37 0.28 6.93
CA VAL A 143 1.51 0.86 6.22
C VAL A 143 2.80 0.07 6.48
N GLY A 144 3.43 -0.42 5.40
CA GLY A 144 4.67 -1.19 5.43
C GLY A 144 4.53 -2.64 5.94
N MET A 145 5.67 -3.32 6.09
CA MET A 145 5.72 -4.67 6.65
C MET A 145 5.63 -4.62 8.18
N VAL A 146 4.49 -5.02 8.74
CA VAL A 146 4.29 -5.06 10.21
C VAL A 146 4.86 -6.32 10.87
N GLY A 147 5.09 -7.37 10.07
CA GLY A 147 5.60 -8.66 10.51
C GLY A 147 4.49 -9.69 10.77
N GLY A 148 4.80 -10.98 10.55
CA GLY A 148 3.80 -12.04 10.65
C GLY A 148 2.73 -11.95 9.54
N ARG A 149 1.53 -12.48 9.81
CA ARG A 149 0.38 -12.31 8.91
C ARG A 149 -0.19 -10.90 9.07
N GLN A 150 -0.17 -10.11 8.01
CA GLN A 150 -0.89 -8.84 7.93
C GLN A 150 -2.00 -8.91 6.88
N GLU A 151 -3.09 -8.20 7.09
CA GLU A 151 -4.29 -8.31 6.26
C GLU A 151 -4.45 -7.07 5.38
N ILE A 152 -4.90 -7.29 4.14
CA ILE A 152 -5.44 -6.25 3.26
C ILE A 152 -6.90 -6.59 3.01
N SER A 153 -7.80 -5.73 3.48
CA SER A 153 -9.23 -5.87 3.25
C SER A 153 -9.59 -5.31 1.90
N LEU A 154 -10.33 -6.08 1.13
CA LEU A 154 -10.92 -5.68 -0.13
C LEU A 154 -12.37 -6.17 -0.11
N GLY A 155 -13.24 -5.38 0.52
CA GLY A 155 -14.66 -5.66 0.62
C GLY A 155 -15.42 -5.56 -0.70
N ASP A 156 -16.73 -5.66 -0.59
CA ASP A 156 -17.66 -5.39 -1.68
C ASP A 156 -17.54 -3.90 -2.07
N GLY A 157 -17.34 -3.62 -3.37
CA GLY A 157 -17.09 -2.26 -3.87
C GLY A 157 -15.62 -1.88 -4.05
N CYS A 158 -14.66 -2.63 -3.49
CA CYS A 158 -13.24 -2.41 -3.77
C CYS A 158 -12.87 -2.93 -5.17
N SER A 159 -12.49 -2.02 -6.06
CA SER A 159 -12.01 -2.31 -7.42
C SER A 159 -10.54 -2.74 -7.45
N THR A 160 -10.04 -3.12 -8.63
CA THR A 160 -8.59 -3.31 -8.87
C THR A 160 -7.78 -2.06 -8.52
N GLY A 161 -8.31 -0.86 -8.77
CA GLY A 161 -7.64 0.38 -8.38
C GLY A 161 -7.48 0.54 -6.88
N ASN A 162 -8.50 0.15 -6.11
CA ASN A 162 -8.42 0.12 -4.66
C ASN A 162 -7.39 -0.93 -4.21
N ALA A 163 -7.36 -2.11 -4.83
CA ALA A 163 -6.33 -3.11 -4.53
C ALA A 163 -4.90 -2.58 -4.81
N ILE A 164 -4.68 -1.80 -5.88
CA ILE A 164 -3.39 -1.15 -6.14
C ILE A 164 -3.05 -0.16 -5.01
N HIS A 165 -4.02 0.65 -4.59
CA HIS A 165 -3.88 1.62 -3.48
C HIS A 165 -3.51 0.93 -2.16
N GLU A 166 -4.26 -0.10 -1.75
CA GLU A 166 -4.01 -0.82 -0.49
C GLU A 166 -2.66 -1.55 -0.46
N ILE A 167 -2.21 -2.05 -1.63
CA ILE A 167 -0.86 -2.58 -1.78
C ILE A 167 0.16 -1.45 -1.58
N GLY A 168 -0.12 -0.24 -2.08
CA GLY A 168 0.67 0.98 -1.85
C GLY A 168 0.92 1.23 -0.36
N HIS A 169 -0.12 1.16 0.47
CA HIS A 169 0.06 1.21 1.92
C HIS A 169 0.95 0.06 2.42
N ALA A 170 0.65 -1.18 2.07
CA ALA A 170 1.39 -2.35 2.56
C ALA A 170 2.89 -2.33 2.22
N ILE A 171 3.30 -1.62 1.15
CA ILE A 171 4.71 -1.45 0.78
C ILE A 171 5.36 -0.21 1.41
N GLY A 172 4.59 0.67 2.03
CA GLY A 172 5.06 1.80 2.83
C GLY A 172 4.70 3.20 2.32
N LEU A 173 3.75 3.33 1.39
CA LEU A 173 3.26 4.64 0.93
C LEU A 173 2.16 5.17 1.87
N TRP A 174 2.23 6.46 2.13
CA TRP A 174 1.18 7.22 2.82
C TRP A 174 0.34 7.96 1.78
N HIS A 175 -0.71 8.62 2.24
CA HIS A 175 -1.53 9.44 1.37
C HIS A 175 -0.82 10.70 0.86
N GLU A 176 -1.01 11.00 -0.42
CA GLU A 176 -0.43 12.19 -1.06
C GLU A 176 -1.03 13.48 -0.48
N GLN A 177 -2.32 13.49 -0.14
CA GLN A 177 -2.94 14.66 0.49
C GLN A 177 -2.55 14.85 1.96
N SER A 178 -1.73 14.00 2.54
CA SER A 178 -1.23 14.17 3.90
C SER A 178 0.20 14.70 3.94
N ARG A 179 0.82 14.92 2.79
CA ARG A 179 2.16 15.54 2.67
C ARG A 179 2.27 16.87 3.41
N GLU A 180 3.49 17.15 3.87
CA GLU A 180 3.82 18.41 4.56
C GLU A 180 3.64 19.61 3.62
N ASP A 181 4.05 19.48 2.37
CA ASP A 181 3.99 20.54 1.38
C ASP A 181 2.60 20.72 0.72
N ARG A 182 1.61 19.88 1.06
CA ARG A 182 0.33 19.83 0.34
C ARG A 182 -0.38 21.16 0.21
N ASP A 183 -0.25 22.06 1.20
CA ASP A 183 -1.01 23.32 1.24
C ASP A 183 -0.51 24.30 0.16
N ALA A 184 0.66 24.04 -0.44
CA ALA A 184 1.13 24.71 -1.65
C ALA A 184 0.42 24.23 -2.93
N TRP A 185 -0.26 23.08 -2.88
CA TRP A 185 -0.80 22.37 -4.03
C TRP A 185 -2.31 22.16 -3.97
N VAL A 186 -2.89 22.03 -2.78
CA VAL A 186 -4.33 21.85 -2.57
C VAL A 186 -4.83 22.76 -1.46
N THR A 187 -6.13 23.06 -1.49
CA THR A 187 -6.84 23.72 -0.39
C THR A 187 -7.85 22.74 0.20
N ILE A 188 -7.75 22.50 1.50
CA ILE A 188 -8.75 21.71 2.23
C ILE A 188 -9.91 22.62 2.64
N ARG A 189 -11.12 22.29 2.19
CA ARG A 189 -12.38 22.96 2.54
C ARG A 189 -13.01 22.27 3.73
N LEU A 190 -12.48 22.53 4.92
CA LEU A 190 -12.97 21.93 6.17
C LEU A 190 -14.46 22.21 6.41
N GLU A 191 -15.00 23.29 5.86
CA GLU A 191 -16.42 23.62 5.87
C GLU A 191 -17.31 22.57 5.15
N ASN A 192 -16.74 21.79 4.23
CA ASN A 192 -17.42 20.72 3.50
C ASN A 192 -17.16 19.34 4.11
N VAL A 193 -16.23 19.22 5.06
CA VAL A 193 -15.83 17.94 5.70
C VAL A 193 -16.78 17.62 6.86
N ASP A 194 -17.07 16.34 7.07
CA ASP A 194 -17.78 15.91 8.28
C ASP A 194 -16.98 16.30 9.52
N PRO A 195 -17.55 17.06 10.47
CA PRO A 195 -16.84 17.46 11.68
C PRO A 195 -16.23 16.28 12.47
N GLY A 196 -16.83 15.08 12.37
CA GLY A 196 -16.29 13.86 12.98
C GLY A 196 -15.01 13.34 12.31
N TYR A 197 -14.77 13.70 11.04
CA TYR A 197 -13.73 13.13 10.17
C TYR A 197 -12.62 14.12 9.80
N VAL A 198 -12.64 15.34 10.35
CA VAL A 198 -11.60 16.37 10.11
C VAL A 198 -10.18 15.85 10.36
N HIS A 199 -10.01 14.96 11.34
CA HIS A 199 -8.72 14.34 11.68
C HIS A 199 -8.09 13.52 10.53
N ASN A 200 -8.88 13.05 9.56
CA ASN A 200 -8.37 12.36 8.36
C ASN A 200 -7.66 13.29 7.37
N PHE A 201 -7.67 14.60 7.63
CA PHE A 201 -6.96 15.61 6.87
C PHE A 201 -5.80 16.21 7.64
N ASP A 202 -5.36 15.65 8.76
CA ASP A 202 -4.18 16.16 9.46
C ASP A 202 -2.93 15.94 8.60
N GLN A 203 -2.18 17.01 8.27
CA GLN A 203 -0.90 16.88 7.55
C GLN A 203 0.09 16.07 8.39
N HIS A 204 1.02 15.36 7.76
CA HIS A 204 2.30 15.02 8.36
C HIS A 204 3.12 16.33 8.47
N VAL A 205 3.41 16.80 9.69
CA VAL A 205 4.22 18.00 9.93
C VAL A 205 5.59 17.58 10.45
N SER A 206 6.62 18.27 9.95
CA SER A 206 8.07 18.15 10.14
C SER A 206 8.81 17.11 9.29
N ASP A 207 9.74 17.65 8.48
CA ASP A 207 10.86 17.02 7.76
C ASP A 207 10.53 15.80 6.90
N GLY A 208 9.40 15.91 6.20
CA GLY A 208 8.81 14.89 5.35
C GLY A 208 9.75 14.30 4.31
N ASP A 209 9.72 12.97 4.27
CA ASP A 209 10.24 12.04 3.27
C ASP A 209 9.49 12.21 1.92
N ASP A 210 9.27 13.46 1.51
CA ASP A 210 8.58 13.88 0.29
C ASP A 210 9.40 13.42 -0.90
N ILE A 211 9.13 12.19 -1.36
CA ILE A 211 9.82 11.65 -2.53
C ILE A 211 9.26 12.31 -3.78
N GLY A 212 10.06 13.23 -4.34
CA GLY A 212 9.68 13.98 -5.53
C GLY A 212 8.64 15.07 -5.27
N GLY A 213 8.15 15.67 -6.36
CA GLY A 213 7.12 16.72 -6.28
C GLY A 213 5.72 16.16 -6.06
N TYR A 214 4.83 17.01 -5.57
CA TYR A 214 3.42 16.66 -5.34
C TYR A 214 2.73 16.12 -6.60
N ASP A 215 2.11 14.94 -6.49
CA ASP A 215 1.47 14.24 -7.61
C ASP A 215 -0.05 14.18 -7.44
N TYR A 216 -0.76 15.12 -8.04
CA TYR A 216 -2.23 15.12 -8.11
C TYR A 216 -2.82 13.83 -8.72
N GLY A 217 -2.06 13.17 -9.58
CA GLY A 217 -2.44 11.92 -10.24
C GLY A 217 -2.07 10.68 -9.44
N SER A 218 -1.44 10.81 -8.26
CA SER A 218 -1.09 9.70 -7.40
C SER A 218 -2.31 8.84 -7.10
N ILE A 219 -2.12 7.52 -7.13
CA ILE A 219 -3.16 6.60 -6.68
C ILE A 219 -3.39 6.71 -5.17
N MET A 220 -2.40 7.23 -4.42
CA MET A 220 -2.46 7.51 -2.99
C MET A 220 -3.12 8.85 -2.67
N HIS A 221 -3.65 9.58 -3.66
CA HIS A 221 -4.39 10.82 -3.41
C HIS A 221 -5.87 10.52 -3.15
N TYR A 222 -6.47 11.19 -2.16
CA TYR A 222 -7.92 11.18 -1.95
C TYR A 222 -8.72 11.77 -3.13
N PRO A 223 -9.97 11.32 -3.34
CA PRO A 223 -10.90 11.99 -4.23
C PRO A 223 -11.26 13.39 -3.74
N ALA A 224 -11.62 14.28 -4.66
CA ALA A 224 -11.92 15.68 -4.36
C ALA A 224 -13.05 15.86 -3.33
N THR A 225 -13.95 14.89 -3.23
CA THR A 225 -15.11 14.94 -2.33
C THR A 225 -14.92 14.15 -1.04
N ALA A 226 -13.71 13.64 -0.74
CA ALA A 226 -13.46 12.73 0.39
C ALA A 226 -14.08 13.23 1.70
N PHE A 227 -14.82 12.40 2.43
CA PHE A 227 -15.49 12.74 3.71
C PHE A 227 -16.43 13.97 3.65
N SER A 228 -16.97 14.28 2.47
CA SER A 228 -17.86 15.42 2.28
C SER A 228 -19.25 15.18 2.89
N VAL A 229 -19.77 16.16 3.64
CA VAL A 229 -21.15 16.12 4.19
C VAL A 229 -22.22 16.61 3.21
N ASN A 230 -21.82 17.37 2.19
CA ASN A 230 -22.72 18.08 1.30
C ASN A 230 -22.51 17.70 -0.17
N GLY A 231 -21.61 16.77 -0.46
CA GLY A 231 -21.24 16.36 -1.81
C GLY A 231 -20.30 17.34 -2.52
N GLU A 232 -19.99 18.49 -1.92
CA GLU A 232 -19.06 19.47 -2.45
C GLU A 232 -17.60 19.04 -2.22
N PRO A 233 -16.64 19.53 -3.03
CA PRO A 233 -15.24 19.21 -2.87
C PRO A 233 -14.70 19.61 -1.49
N THR A 234 -14.07 18.67 -0.80
CA THR A 234 -13.29 18.87 0.41
C THR A 234 -11.82 19.13 0.10
N ILE A 235 -11.33 18.68 -1.04
CA ILE A 235 -9.97 18.95 -1.54
C ILE A 235 -10.07 19.64 -2.89
N VAL A 236 -9.50 20.85 -2.98
CA VAL A 236 -9.50 21.66 -4.20
C VAL A 236 -8.06 21.86 -4.68
N PRO A 237 -7.67 21.35 -5.86
CA PRO A 237 -6.37 21.63 -6.46
C PRO A 237 -6.15 23.13 -6.67
N ALA A 238 -4.98 23.63 -6.30
CA ALA A 238 -4.58 25.02 -6.54
C ALA A 238 -4.46 25.34 -8.03
N ARG A 239 -4.18 24.32 -8.86
CA ARG A 239 -4.13 24.43 -10.32
C ARG A 239 -5.50 24.17 -10.94
N PRO A 240 -6.07 25.11 -11.72
CA PRO A 240 -7.35 24.91 -12.38
C PRO A 240 -7.31 23.74 -13.38
N GLY A 241 -8.40 22.96 -13.44
CA GLY A 241 -8.57 21.87 -14.40
C GLY A 241 -7.84 20.57 -14.06
N VAL A 242 -7.17 20.50 -12.91
CA VAL A 242 -6.55 19.27 -12.41
C VAL A 242 -7.61 18.38 -11.74
N THR A 243 -7.55 17.08 -12.02
CA THR A 243 -8.39 16.06 -11.36
C THR A 243 -7.53 15.25 -10.39
N ILE A 244 -8.11 14.86 -9.25
CA ILE A 244 -7.46 14.11 -8.16
C ILE A 244 -8.28 12.88 -7.76
N GLY A 245 -7.64 11.91 -7.11
CA GLY A 245 -8.26 10.70 -6.57
C GLY A 245 -8.69 9.67 -7.60
N GLN A 246 -7.88 9.51 -8.64
CA GLN A 246 -8.05 8.42 -9.58
C GLN A 246 -7.78 7.06 -8.91
N ARG A 247 -8.47 6.01 -9.39
CA ARG A 247 -8.29 4.60 -8.99
C ARG A 247 -8.11 3.71 -10.21
N LEU A 248 -7.26 4.15 -11.14
CA LEU A 248 -7.00 3.46 -12.41
C LEU A 248 -5.61 2.80 -12.43
N ARG A 249 -4.58 3.52 -11.97
CA ARG A 249 -3.18 3.05 -12.10
C ARG A 249 -2.23 3.85 -11.23
N LEU A 250 -1.04 3.31 -11.02
CA LEU A 250 0.11 4.08 -10.54
C LEU A 250 0.44 5.26 -11.47
N SER A 251 0.72 6.40 -10.85
CA SER A 251 1.31 7.58 -11.47
C SER A 251 2.83 7.41 -11.64
N GLU A 252 3.47 8.37 -12.32
CA GLU A 252 4.93 8.41 -12.40
C GLU A 252 5.56 8.73 -11.03
N GLY A 253 4.91 9.56 -10.21
CA GLY A 253 5.33 9.86 -8.85
C GLY A 253 5.30 8.62 -7.96
N ASP A 254 4.22 7.83 -8.00
CA ASP A 254 4.10 6.58 -7.22
C ASP A 254 5.23 5.61 -7.56
N VAL A 255 5.53 5.44 -8.84
CA VAL A 255 6.60 4.54 -9.32
C VAL A 255 7.98 5.05 -8.89
N ALA A 256 8.22 6.35 -8.96
CA ALA A 256 9.48 6.96 -8.53
C ALA A 256 9.68 6.79 -7.01
N ALA A 257 8.64 7.06 -6.21
CA ALA A 257 8.65 6.87 -4.77
C ALA A 257 9.04 5.44 -4.40
N VAL A 258 8.43 4.42 -5.03
CA VAL A 258 8.75 3.02 -4.73
C VAL A 258 10.16 2.63 -5.14
N ARG A 259 10.70 3.18 -6.24
CA ARG A 259 12.10 2.93 -6.64
C ARG A 259 13.10 3.50 -5.63
N GLU A 260 12.76 4.62 -5.00
CA GLU A 260 13.57 5.21 -3.94
C GLU A 260 13.44 4.46 -2.62
N LEU A 261 12.23 3.95 -2.30
CA LEU A 261 11.98 3.12 -1.12
C LEU A 261 12.65 1.73 -1.19
N TYR A 262 12.83 1.18 -2.38
CA TYR A 262 13.42 -0.15 -2.64
C TYR A 262 14.64 -0.06 -3.56
N PRO A 263 15.73 0.63 -3.16
CA PRO A 263 16.90 0.81 -3.99
C PRO A 263 17.68 -0.51 -4.10
N GLY A 264 18.03 -0.92 -5.32
CA GLY A 264 18.88 -2.09 -5.56
C GLY A 264 18.16 -3.40 -5.88
N ALA A 265 16.83 -3.45 -5.80
CA ALA A 265 16.05 -4.50 -6.45
C ALA A 265 16.02 -4.19 -7.95
N ALA A 266 16.98 -4.70 -8.73
CA ALA A 266 16.98 -4.48 -10.16
C ALA A 266 15.69 -5.07 -10.77
N THR A 267 14.99 -4.30 -11.60
CA THR A 267 13.96 -4.85 -12.48
C THR A 267 14.64 -5.87 -13.37
N SER A 268 14.42 -7.16 -13.10
CA SER A 268 14.79 -8.24 -13.99
C SER A 268 13.96 -8.11 -15.26
N THR A 269 14.37 -7.21 -16.14
CA THR A 269 13.92 -7.20 -17.52
C THR A 269 14.43 -8.48 -18.14
N GLY A 270 13.51 -9.42 -18.39
CA GLY A 270 13.81 -10.63 -19.14
C GLY A 270 14.26 -10.27 -20.55
N SER A 271 15.56 -10.27 -20.80
CA SER A 271 16.15 -10.63 -22.09
C SER A 271 17.67 -10.76 -21.96
N GLY A 272 18.09 -12.00 -21.79
CA GLY A 272 19.45 -12.44 -22.00
C GLY A 272 19.38 -13.90 -22.40
N VAL A 273 18.90 -14.17 -23.63
CA VAL A 273 19.20 -15.43 -24.29
C VAL A 273 20.71 -15.48 -24.38
N ALA A 274 21.33 -16.24 -23.48
CA ALA A 274 22.73 -16.58 -23.57
C ALA A 274 22.91 -17.32 -24.90
N ALA A 275 23.50 -16.63 -25.87
CA ALA A 275 24.07 -17.28 -27.04
C ALA A 275 25.21 -18.18 -26.51
N ALA A 276 24.88 -19.44 -26.23
CA ALA A 276 25.84 -20.50 -26.06
C ALA A 276 26.51 -20.74 -27.42
N THR A 277 27.57 -20.00 -27.73
CA THR A 277 28.57 -20.46 -28.68
C THR A 277 29.36 -21.55 -27.98
N GLY A 278 28.88 -22.78 -28.12
CA GLY A 278 29.56 -23.98 -27.66
C GLY A 278 30.94 -24.07 -28.31
N GLY A 279 31.98 -24.09 -27.47
CA GLY A 279 33.24 -24.73 -27.81
C GLY A 279 32.96 -26.23 -27.94
N GLY A 280 32.88 -26.70 -29.18
CA GLY A 280 32.76 -28.11 -29.54
C GLY A 280 34.03 -28.55 -30.24
N CYS A 281 34.81 -29.34 -29.51
CA CYS A 281 35.79 -30.35 -29.91
C CYS A 281 35.91 -30.62 -31.44
N ASP A 282 36.99 -30.11 -32.06
CA ASP A 282 37.54 -30.65 -33.30
C ASP A 282 38.60 -31.70 -32.92
N ASP A 283 38.21 -32.98 -32.91
CA ASP A 283 39.07 -34.12 -33.29
C ASP A 283 38.28 -35.42 -33.14
N CYS A 284 37.53 -35.76 -34.18
CA CYS A 284 36.98 -37.10 -34.40
C CYS A 284 36.96 -37.39 -35.90
N GLU A 285 38.13 -37.64 -36.49
CA GLU A 285 38.23 -38.28 -37.79
C GLU A 285 39.57 -39.03 -37.92
N GLN A 286 39.55 -40.36 -37.80
CA GLN A 286 39.74 -41.26 -38.93
C GLN A 286 40.00 -42.71 -38.49
N ASN A 287 39.12 -43.55 -39.01
CA ASN A 287 39.10 -45.00 -38.95
C ASN A 287 40.16 -45.56 -39.92
N GLY A 288 41.05 -46.47 -39.49
CA GLY A 288 42.10 -46.97 -40.38
C GLY A 288 43.00 -48.09 -39.83
N SER A 289 42.42 -49.15 -39.26
CA SER A 289 43.17 -50.37 -38.92
C SER A 289 43.07 -51.41 -40.05
N VAL A 290 44.14 -51.53 -40.82
CA VAL A 290 44.38 -52.57 -41.85
C VAL A 290 44.64 -53.95 -41.17
N PRO A 291 44.19 -55.08 -41.74
CA PRO A 291 44.38 -56.40 -41.14
C PRO A 291 45.78 -56.98 -41.38
N ARG A 292 46.26 -57.79 -40.43
CA ARG A 292 47.50 -58.58 -40.51
C ARG A 292 47.42 -59.63 -41.64
N LYS A 293 48.48 -59.70 -42.45
CA LYS A 293 48.95 -60.91 -43.15
C LYS A 293 50.47 -60.94 -43.08
N GLY A 294 51.04 -62.11 -42.74
CA GLY A 294 52.47 -62.42 -42.80
C GLY A 294 53.20 -62.25 -41.49
#